data_AF-A0A5N1JGV5-F1
#
_entry.id   AF-A0A5N1JGV5-F1
#
_cell.length_a   1.000
_cell.length_b   1.000
_cell.length_c   1.000
_cell.angle_alpha   90.00
_cell.angle_beta   90.00
_cell.angle_gamma   90.00
#
_symmetry.space_group_name_H-M   'P 1'
#
loop_
_entity.id
_entity.type
_entity.pdbx_description
1 polymer ?
#
loop_
_entity_poly.entity_id
_entity_poly.type
_entity_poly.pdbx_seq_one_letter_code
_entity_poly.pdbx_strand_id
1 'polypeptide(L)' 'MKDITTRYTNGEITVVWKPALCTHSRRCFTGLPDVFDPRKRPWVTIAGAATERIVEQIHQCPSGALSYFRNDAVTAE' A
#
# COMPACT_ATOMS: atom_id res chain seq x y z
N MET A 1 21.44 -5.05 2.62
CA MET A 1 20.10 -5.42 2.11
C MET A 1 19.73 -4.40 1.03
N LYS A 2 19.22 -4.81 -0.13
CA LYS A 2 18.71 -3.85 -1.13
C LYS A 2 17.35 -3.33 -0.67
N ASP A 3 17.20 -2.02 -0.55
CA ASP A 3 15.95 -1.34 -0.27
C ASP A 3 14.98 -1.49 -1.44
N ILE A 4 14.29 -2.63 -1.50
CA ILE A 4 13.24 -2.84 -2.50
C ILE A 4 12.06 -1.94 -2.15
N THR A 5 11.66 -1.09 -3.08
CA THR A 5 10.49 -0.21 -2.96
C THR A 5 9.61 -0.43 -4.17
N THR A 6 8.39 -0.90 -3.94
CA THR A 6 7.40 -1.13 -5.01
C THR A 6 6.28 -0.10 -4.89
N ARG A 7 5.80 0.39 -6.03
CA ARG A 7 4.75 1.41 -6.12
C ARG A 7 3.57 0.85 -6.90
N TYR A 8 2.38 1.02 -6.36
CA TYR A 8 1.12 0.58 -6.96
C TYR A 8 0.19 1.78 -7.03
N THR A 9 -0.32 2.10 -8.22
CA THR A 9 -1.20 3.25 -8.43
C THR A 9 -2.53 2.79 -9.01
N ASN A 10 -3.62 3.41 -8.57
CA ASN A 10 -4.96 3.25 -9.16
C ASN A 10 -5.41 4.53 -9.90
N GLY A 11 -4.49 5.48 -10.13
CA GLY A 11 -4.79 6.80 -10.70
C GLY A 11 -5.10 7.85 -9.64
N GLU A 12 -5.78 7.50 -8.54
CA GLU A 12 -6.14 8.43 -7.46
C GLU A 12 -5.09 8.49 -6.34
N ILE A 13 -4.58 7.33 -5.94
CA ILE A 13 -3.48 7.21 -4.97
C ILE A 13 -2.39 6.28 -5.49
N THR A 14 -1.18 6.52 -5.01
CA THR A 14 -0.06 5.60 -5.17
C THR A 14 0.36 5.05 -3.82
N VAL A 15 0.21 3.75 -3.64
CA VAL A 15 0.68 2.99 -2.48
C VAL A 15 2.14 2.60 -2.68
N VAL A 16 2.97 2.93 -1.70
CA VAL A 16 4.39 2.59 -1.62
C VAL A 16 4.56 1.46 -0.61
N TRP A 17 5.18 0.37 -1.05
CA TRP A 17 5.54 -0.76 -0.21
C TRP A 17 7.04 -0.88 -0.06
N LYS A 18 7.50 -0.88 1.21
CA LYS A 18 8.89 -1.00 1.63
C LYS A 18 9.02 -2.17 2.61
N PRO A 19 9.22 -3.42 2.14
CA PRO A 19 9.33 -4.58 3.02
C PRO A 19 10.55 -4.52 3.94
N ALA A 20 11.59 -3.74 3.61
CA ALA A 20 12.73 -3.50 4.50
C ALA A 20 12.34 -2.87 5.85
N LEU A 21 11.23 -2.12 5.89
CA LEU A 21 10.68 -1.51 7.11
C LEU A 21 9.60 -2.40 7.77
N CYS A 22 9.26 -3.55 7.20
CA CYS A 22 8.18 -4.39 7.70
C CYS A 22 8.62 -5.14 8.97
N THR A 23 7.92 -4.93 10.09
CA THR A 23 8.14 -5.68 11.33
C THR A 23 7.29 -6.95 11.42
N HIS A 24 6.70 -7.40 10.31
CA HIS A 24 5.86 -8.60 10.24
C HIS A 24 4.68 -8.61 11.23
N SER A 25 4.09 -7.45 11.49
CA SER A 25 2.93 -7.28 12.40
C SER A 25 1.64 -7.97 11.89
N ARG A 26 1.58 -8.38 10.61
CA ARG A 26 0.45 -9.06 9.95
C ARG A 26 -0.86 -8.24 9.84
N ARG A 27 -0.94 -7.05 10.45
CA ARG A 27 -2.13 -6.18 10.44
C ARG A 27 -2.60 -5.81 9.03
N CYS A 28 -1.68 -5.55 8.12
CA CYS A 28 -1.98 -5.14 6.74
C CYS A 28 -2.85 -6.15 5.98
N PHE A 29 -2.42 -7.41 5.86
CA PHE A 29 -3.19 -8.43 5.14
C PHE A 29 -4.33 -9.03 5.95
N THR A 30 -4.32 -8.91 7.29
CA THR A 30 -5.44 -9.39 8.11
C THR A 30 -6.61 -8.42 8.13
N GLY A 31 -6.37 -7.10 8.08
CA GLY A 31 -7.47 -6.12 8.05
C GLY A 31 -8.00 -5.80 6.66
N LEU A 32 -7.22 -6.00 5.58
CA LEU A 32 -7.68 -5.79 4.20
C LEU A 32 -7.06 -6.82 3.24
N PRO A 33 -7.45 -8.12 3.36
CA PRO A 33 -6.89 -9.20 2.55
C PRO A 33 -7.21 -9.09 1.05
N ASP A 34 -8.24 -8.34 0.68
CA ASP A 34 -8.58 -8.13 -0.74
C ASP A 34 -7.50 -7.29 -1.46
N VAL A 35 -6.84 -6.40 -0.72
CA VAL A 35 -5.81 -5.50 -1.26
C VAL A 35 -4.41 -5.99 -0.93
N PHE A 36 -4.13 -6.39 0.31
CA PHE A 36 -2.81 -6.84 0.73
C PHE A 36 -2.80 -8.36 0.88
N ASP A 37 -2.16 -9.08 -0.04
CA ASP A 37 -2.10 -10.54 0.04
C ASP A 37 -0.67 -11.06 -0.18
N PRO A 38 0.05 -11.50 0.87
CA PRO A 38 1.39 -12.10 0.76
C PRO A 38 1.44 -13.38 -0.08
N ARG A 39 0.31 -14.01 -0.37
CA ARG A 39 0.22 -15.26 -1.14
C ARG A 39 -0.02 -15.00 -2.64
N LYS A 40 -0.50 -13.81 -3.01
CA LYS A 40 -0.74 -13.45 -4.41
C LYS A 40 0.42 -12.62 -4.96
N ARG A 41 0.56 -12.69 -6.29
CA ARG A 41 1.42 -11.79 -7.07
C ARG A 41 0.54 -11.13 -8.13
N PRO A 42 0.39 -9.80 -8.12
CA PRO A 42 1.06 -8.81 -7.26
C PRO A 42 0.64 -8.88 -5.77
N TRP A 43 1.55 -8.45 -4.88
CA TRP A 43 1.32 -8.43 -3.43
C TRP A 43 0.25 -7.42 -3.01
N VAL A 44 0.22 -6.26 -3.67
CA VAL A 44 -0.82 -5.24 -3.51
C VAL A 44 -1.74 -5.26 -4.72
N THR A 45 -3.02 -5.48 -4.49
CA THR A 45 -4.09 -5.37 -5.48
C THR A 45 -4.89 -4.11 -5.17
N ILE A 46 -4.46 -2.96 -5.70
CA ILE A 46 -5.06 -1.66 -5.37
C ILE A 46 -6.52 -1.50 -5.84
N ALA A 47 -6.99 -2.41 -6.72
CA ALA A 47 -8.37 -2.49 -7.15
C ALA A 47 -9.28 -3.35 -6.23
N GLY A 48 -8.71 -3.99 -5.19
CA GLY A 48 -9.47 -4.87 -4.29
C GLY A 48 -10.36 -4.14 -3.27
N ALA A 49 -10.19 -2.83 -3.09
CA ALA A 49 -11.04 -2.02 -2.23
C ALA A 49 -11.06 -0.55 -2.67
N ALA A 50 -12.00 0.21 -2.10
CA ALA A 50 -12.04 1.66 -2.25
C ALA A 50 -10.77 2.32 -1.68
N THR A 51 -10.31 3.40 -2.30
CA THR A 51 -9.13 4.17 -1.89
C THR A 51 -9.12 4.51 -0.39
N GLU A 52 -10.26 4.95 0.15
CA GLU A 52 -10.38 5.32 1.57
C GLU A 52 -10.02 4.14 2.50
N ARG A 53 -10.55 2.94 2.20
CA ARG A 53 -10.24 1.72 2.97
C ARG A 53 -8.76 1.36 2.91
N ILE A 54 -8.14 1.55 1.74
CA ILE A 54 -6.71 1.30 1.56
C ILE A 54 -5.90 2.27 2.42
N VAL A 55 -6.25 3.55 2.39
CA VAL A 55 -5.62 4.60 3.20
C VAL A 55 -5.74 4.30 4.69
N GLU A 56 -6.95 4.04 5.18
CA GLU A 56 -7.19 3.67 6.58
C GLU A 56 -6.34 2.48 7.01
N GLN A 57 -6.24 1.47 6.15
CA GLN A 57 -5.45 0.29 6.43
C GLN A 57 -3.94 0.55 6.43
N ILE A 58 -3.46 1.44 5.57
CA ILE A 58 -2.05 1.86 5.57
C ILE A 58 -1.72 2.57 6.89
N HIS A 59 -2.62 3.39 7.43
CA HIS A 59 -2.45 4.05 8.75
C HIS A 59 -2.36 3.05 9.91
N GLN A 60 -2.90 1.84 9.77
CA GLN A 60 -2.77 0.78 10.78
C GLN A 60 -1.39 0.11 10.79
N CYS A 61 -0.51 0.43 9.83
CA CYS A 61 0.85 -0.13 9.76
C CYS A 61 1.78 0.55 10.78
N PRO A 62 2.17 -0.12 11.88
CA PRO A 62 2.97 0.51 12.93
C PRO A 62 4.41 0.80 12.51
N SER A 63 4.90 0.13 11.46
CA SER A 63 6.29 0.22 11.04
C SER A 63 6.54 1.18 9.88
N GLY A 64 5.50 1.76 9.30
CA GLY A 64 5.61 2.63 8.12
C GLY A 64 6.08 1.89 6.85
N ALA A 65 6.01 0.55 6.82
CA ALA A 65 6.34 -0.25 5.64
C ALA A 65 5.38 -0.02 4.48
N LEU A 66 4.18 0.48 4.79
CA LEU A 66 3.21 0.94 3.81
C LEU A 66 3.06 2.44 3.96
N SER A 67 3.01 3.12 2.83
CA SER A 67 2.71 4.55 2.76
C SER A 67 1.89 4.80 1.51
N TYR A 68 1.21 5.94 1.45
CA TYR A 68 0.53 6.36 0.23
C TYR A 68 0.76 7.85 0.01
N PHE A 69 0.58 8.27 -1.24
CA PHE A 69 0.38 9.65 -1.60
C PHE A 69 -0.79 9.74 -2.56
N ARG A 70 -1.54 10.84 -2.49
CA ARG A 70 -2.58 11.14 -3.47
C ARG A 70 -1.90 11.63 -4.75
N ASN A 71 -2.31 11.08 -5.88
CA ASN A 71 -2.00 11.63 -7.18
C ASN A 71 -3.00 12.78 -7.40
N ASP A 72 -2.91 13.81 -6.56
CA ASP A 72 -3.62 15.05 -6.83
C ASP A 72 -3.06 15.56 -8.15
N ALA A 73 -3.93 15.76 -9.14
CA ALA A 73 -3.53 16.07 -10.49
C ALA A 73 -2.65 17.32 -10.47
N VAL A 74 -1.34 17.14 -10.60
CA VAL A 74 -0.48 18.16 -11.21
C VAL A 74 -0.78 18.14 -12.70
N THR A 75 -2.01 18.52 -13.06
CA THR A 75 -2.22 19.39 -14.21
C THR A 75 -1.78 20.77 -13.75
N ALA A 76 -0.46 20.97 -13.70
CA ALA A 76 0.10 22.30 -13.89
C ALA A 76 -0.07 22.59 -15.38
N GLU A 77 -0.98 23.53 -15.66
CA GLU A 77 -1.19 24.18 -16.95
C GLU A 77 0.10 24.77 -17.54
#